data_AF-A0A956GS77-F1
#
_entry.id   AF-A0A956GS77-F1
#
_cell.length_a   1.000
_cell.length_b   1.000
_cell.length_c   1.000
_cell.angle_alpha   90.00
_cell.angle_beta   90.00
_cell.angle_gamma   90.00
#
_symmetry.space_group_name_H-M   'P 1'
#
loop_
_entity.id
_entity.type
_entity.pdbx_description
1 polymer ?
#
loop_
_entity_poly.entity_id
_entity_poly.type
_entity_poly.pdbx_seq_one_letter_code
_entity_poly.pdbx_strand_id
1 'polypeptide(L)'
;MRALAVAAAAIIACALPGCGDDAPDQDPDPDAGTVDAQPDVDADPGVTWPFELPPGFPVPRLPDGERLTAELAELGRYLFYDKRLSGNGTQACAGCHDQARAFTDGRDTGLGSEGAILARNSMSLTNVAYNPVQTWANPLLGTLEAQAAVPLFGE
;
A
#
# COMPACT_ATOMS: atom_id res chain seq x y z
N MET A 1 38.37 -58.87 13.90
CA MET A 1 38.33 -58.00 12.71
C MET A 1 37.21 -57.00 12.89
N ARG A 2 37.48 -55.73 12.53
CA ARG A 2 36.61 -54.54 12.53
C ARG A 2 36.53 -53.77 13.86
N ALA A 3 37.51 -52.89 14.00
CA ALA A 3 37.51 -51.76 14.91
C ALA A 3 36.47 -50.72 14.44
N LEU A 4 35.64 -50.21 15.34
CA LEU A 4 34.91 -48.95 15.13
C LEU A 4 35.73 -47.82 15.78
N ALA A 5 36.16 -46.89 14.94
CA ALA A 5 36.82 -45.67 15.36
C ALA A 5 35.80 -44.70 15.94
N VAL A 6 36.01 -44.27 17.19
CA VAL A 6 35.30 -43.14 17.80
C VAL A 6 35.96 -41.87 17.27
N ALA A 7 35.25 -41.14 16.41
CA ALA A 7 35.69 -39.82 15.96
C ALA A 7 35.45 -38.82 17.11
N ALA A 8 36.53 -38.43 17.79
CA ALA A 8 36.53 -37.31 18.72
C ALA A 8 36.45 -36.01 17.92
N ALA A 9 35.31 -35.32 17.96
CA ALA A 9 35.19 -33.96 17.45
C ALA A 9 35.94 -33.02 18.41
N ALA A 10 37.07 -32.47 17.97
CA ALA A 10 37.78 -31.42 18.67
C ALA A 10 36.97 -30.12 18.59
N ILE A 11 36.41 -29.68 19.72
CA ILE A 11 35.82 -28.34 19.84
C ILE A 11 36.97 -27.35 19.90
N ILE A 12 37.24 -26.68 18.78
CA ILE A 12 38.16 -25.54 18.74
C ILE A 12 37.41 -24.32 19.26
N ALA A 13 37.61 -24.00 20.53
CA ALA A 13 37.22 -22.73 21.10
C ALA A 13 38.21 -21.65 20.62
N CYS A 14 37.84 -20.92 19.57
CA CYS A 14 38.51 -19.65 19.24
C CYS A 14 38.01 -18.59 20.22
N ALA A 15 38.85 -18.28 21.21
CA ALA A 15 38.74 -17.06 21.98
C ALA A 15 39.67 -16.00 21.40
N LEU A 16 39.22 -14.74 21.55
CA LEU A 16 39.92 -13.45 21.41
C LEU A 16 39.79 -12.76 20.04
N PRO A 17 39.74 -11.41 19.96
CA PRO A 17 39.63 -10.37 21.00
C PRO A 17 38.37 -9.49 20.83
N GLY A 18 38.16 -8.59 21.79
CA GLY A 18 36.92 -7.83 21.96
C GLY A 18 36.64 -6.72 20.94
N CYS A 19 35.45 -6.15 21.11
CA CYS A 19 35.01 -4.89 20.53
C CYS A 19 36.06 -3.80 20.70
N GLY A 20 36.38 -3.10 19.61
CA GLY A 20 37.19 -1.90 19.60
C GLY A 20 37.16 -1.27 18.22
N ASP A 21 36.44 -0.15 18.17
CA ASP A 21 36.63 1.01 17.29
C ASP A 21 35.73 1.12 16.05
N ASP A 22 34.67 1.92 16.23
CA ASP A 22 33.91 2.63 15.22
C ASP A 22 34.86 3.47 14.34
N ALA A 23 35.22 2.95 13.17
CA ALA A 23 35.61 3.78 12.04
C ALA A 23 34.44 3.78 11.06
N PRO A 24 33.91 4.94 10.65
CA PRO A 24 32.95 4.98 9.56
C PRO A 24 33.66 4.47 8.30
N ASP A 25 33.12 3.41 7.70
CA ASP A 25 33.52 2.95 6.37
C ASP A 25 33.41 4.12 5.39
N GLN A 26 34.55 4.62 4.92
CA GLN A 26 34.67 5.64 3.87
C GLN A 26 35.12 5.02 2.55
N ASP A 27 34.59 3.85 2.21
CA ASP A 27 34.68 3.34 0.84
C ASP A 27 33.53 3.97 0.04
N PRO A 28 33.80 4.85 -0.94
CA PRO A 28 32.76 5.40 -1.79
C PRO A 28 32.24 4.28 -2.68
N ASP A 29 31.00 3.87 -2.43
CA ASP A 29 30.28 2.93 -3.28
C ASP A 29 30.17 3.51 -4.71
N PRO A 30 30.78 2.88 -5.73
CA PRO A 30 30.70 3.35 -7.11
C PRO A 30 29.29 3.20 -7.71
N ASP A 31 28.37 2.52 -7.01
CA ASP A 31 26.95 2.41 -7.34
C ASP A 31 26.05 3.36 -6.50
N ALA A 32 26.62 4.28 -5.70
CA ALA A 32 25.91 5.37 -4.99
C ALA A 32 25.37 6.47 -5.94
N GLY A 33 25.03 6.10 -7.17
CA GLY A 33 24.25 6.91 -8.08
C GLY A 33 22.80 7.03 -7.61
N THR A 34 22.50 8.10 -6.87
CA THR A 34 21.16 8.71 -6.70
C THR A 34 20.11 8.05 -5.80
N VAL A 35 20.48 7.17 -4.86
CA VAL A 35 19.48 6.66 -3.88
C VAL A 35 19.14 7.63 -2.74
N ASP A 36 19.79 8.80 -2.66
CA ASP A 36 19.44 9.87 -1.72
C ASP A 36 18.79 11.06 -2.43
N ALA A 37 17.52 10.90 -2.75
CA ALA A 37 16.51 11.93 -2.57
C ALA A 37 15.15 11.23 -2.58
N GLN A 38 14.69 10.79 -1.40
CA GLN A 38 13.24 10.80 -1.19
C GLN A 38 12.80 12.21 -1.57
N PRO A 39 11.87 12.41 -2.54
CA PRO A 39 11.41 13.75 -2.89
C PRO A 39 11.04 14.44 -1.59
N ASP A 40 11.50 15.68 -1.42
CA ASP A 40 11.05 16.53 -0.34
C ASP A 40 9.52 16.61 -0.41
N VAL A 41 8.84 15.82 0.43
CA VAL A 41 7.39 15.83 0.58
C VAL A 41 6.88 17.15 1.18
N ASP A 42 7.81 18.05 1.52
CA ASP A 42 7.54 19.41 1.91
C ASP A 42 7.42 20.29 0.65
N ALA A 43 6.20 20.31 0.12
CA ALA A 43 5.64 21.24 -0.86
C ALA A 43 5.97 21.00 -2.34
N ASP A 44 5.15 20.16 -2.98
CA ASP A 44 4.61 20.59 -4.28
C ASP A 44 3.71 21.82 -4.02
N PRO A 45 4.07 23.03 -4.49
CA PRO A 45 3.30 24.24 -4.26
C PRO A 45 1.89 24.21 -4.89
N GLY A 46 1.53 23.17 -5.65
CA GLY A 46 0.22 22.99 -6.28
C GLY A 46 -0.80 22.16 -5.50
N VAL A 47 -0.37 21.34 -4.52
CA VAL A 47 -1.25 20.38 -3.84
C VAL A 47 -1.93 21.04 -2.63
N THR A 48 -3.26 21.15 -2.69
CA THR A 48 -4.07 21.58 -1.53
C THR A 48 -4.80 20.37 -0.97
N TRP A 49 -4.51 20.03 0.29
CA TRP A 49 -5.22 19.01 1.04
C TRP A 49 -6.18 19.70 2.02
N PRO A 50 -7.51 19.58 1.84
CA PRO A 50 -8.47 20.41 2.55
C PRO A 50 -8.86 19.84 3.93
N PHE A 51 -8.27 18.72 4.34
CA PHE A 51 -8.61 18.05 5.59
C PHE A 51 -7.52 18.23 6.65
N GLU A 52 -7.94 18.31 7.91
CA GLU A 52 -7.01 18.28 9.05
C GLU A 52 -6.41 16.87 9.17
N LEU A 53 -5.08 16.79 9.02
CA LEU A 53 -4.34 15.55 9.26
C LEU A 53 -3.95 15.45 10.73
N PRO A 54 -4.00 14.24 11.34
CA PRO A 54 -3.48 14.06 12.68
C PRO A 54 -1.99 14.43 12.77
N PRO A 55 -1.51 14.90 13.94
CA PRO A 55 -0.09 15.22 14.12
C PRO A 55 0.81 14.03 13.73
N GLY A 56 1.79 14.29 12.86
CA GLY A 56 2.75 13.30 12.40
C GLY A 56 2.33 12.46 11.19
N PHE A 57 1.14 12.66 10.62
CA PHE A 57 0.75 12.04 9.36
C PHE A 57 1.31 12.83 8.16
N PRO A 58 1.93 12.17 7.18
CA PRO A 58 2.33 12.85 5.95
C PRO A 58 1.11 13.28 5.15
N VAL A 59 1.27 14.32 4.33
CA VAL A 59 0.26 14.69 3.33
C VAL A 59 0.19 13.57 2.29
N PRO A 60 -1.00 12.99 2.01
CA PRO A 60 -1.13 11.98 0.97
C PRO A 60 -0.75 12.53 -0.40
N ARG A 61 -0.17 11.68 -1.25
CA ARG A 61 0.12 12.03 -2.64
C ARG A 61 -1.21 12.16 -3.39
N LEU A 62 -1.45 13.33 -3.98
CA LEU A 62 -2.45 13.49 -5.03
C LEU A 62 -1.81 13.20 -6.40
N PRO A 63 -2.57 12.73 -7.39
CA PRO A 63 -2.10 12.70 -8.77
C PRO A 63 -1.61 14.09 -9.21
N ASP A 64 -0.55 14.12 -10.01
CA ASP A 64 0.18 15.35 -10.34
C ASP A 64 -0.74 16.41 -10.98
N GLY A 65 -0.77 17.60 -10.38
CA GLY A 65 -1.57 18.74 -10.86
C GLY A 65 -3.03 18.76 -10.39
N GLU A 66 -3.48 17.79 -9.60
CA GLU A 66 -4.83 17.77 -9.04
C GLU A 66 -4.89 18.51 -7.70
N ARG A 67 -5.98 19.26 -7.51
CA ARG A 67 -6.29 19.91 -6.22
C ARG A 67 -7.49 19.22 -5.60
N LEU A 68 -7.29 18.64 -4.42
CA LEU A 68 -8.41 18.11 -3.65
C LEU A 68 -9.15 19.29 -3.00
N THR A 69 -10.39 19.52 -3.41
CA THR A 69 -11.25 20.56 -2.81
C THR A 69 -12.35 19.91 -1.98
N ALA A 70 -12.99 20.70 -1.11
CA ALA A 70 -14.15 20.23 -0.34
C ALA A 70 -15.30 19.80 -1.26
N GLU A 71 -15.50 20.50 -2.39
CA GLU A 71 -16.51 20.17 -3.40
C GLU A 71 -16.19 18.85 -4.11
N LEU A 72 -14.92 18.62 -4.45
CA LEU A 72 -14.49 17.37 -5.07
C LEU A 72 -14.65 16.19 -4.11
N ALA A 73 -14.29 16.38 -2.84
CA ALA A 73 -14.48 15.39 -1.80
C ALA A 73 -15.96 15.06 -1.59
N GLU A 74 -16.84 16.07 -1.58
CA GLU A 74 -18.27 15.88 -1.41
C GLU A 74 -18.90 15.19 -2.64
N LEU A 75 -18.45 15.53 -3.84
CA LEU A 75 -18.83 14.80 -5.06
C LEU A 75 -18.38 13.34 -5.00
N GLY A 76 -17.12 13.09 -4.62
CA GLY A 76 -16.58 11.75 -4.45
C GLY A 76 -17.39 10.94 -3.43
N ARG A 77 -17.75 11.56 -2.29
CA ARG A 77 -18.64 10.97 -1.29
C ARG A 77 -19.99 10.62 -1.90
N TYR A 78 -20.63 11.51 -2.65
CA TYR A 78 -21.91 11.22 -3.31
C TYR A 78 -21.80 10.01 -4.26
N LEU A 79 -20.78 10.00 -5.13
CA LEU A 79 -20.53 8.93 -6.09
C LEU A 79 -20.24 7.59 -5.40
N PHE A 80 -19.54 7.59 -4.27
CA PHE A 80 -19.21 6.38 -3.50
C PHE A 80 -20.46 5.57 -3.07
N TYR A 81 -21.60 6.24 -2.88
CA TYR A 81 -22.87 5.62 -2.51
C TYR A 81 -23.86 5.49 -3.68
N ASP A 82 -23.50 5.93 -4.89
CA ASP A 82 -24.41 5.95 -6.03
C ASP A 82 -24.43 4.62 -6.77
N LYS A 83 -25.57 3.93 -6.70
CA LYS A 83 -25.77 2.64 -7.38
C LYS A 83 -25.88 2.76 -8.89
N ARG A 84 -26.19 3.95 -9.41
CA ARG A 84 -26.33 4.18 -10.87
C ARG A 84 -25.01 4.01 -11.61
N LEU A 85 -23.89 4.02 -10.90
CA LEU A 85 -22.57 3.74 -11.47
C LEU A 85 -22.36 2.25 -11.77
N SER A 86 -23.10 1.34 -11.15
CA SER A 86 -23.03 -0.08 -11.50
C SER A 86 -23.85 -0.35 -12.76
N GLY A 87 -23.31 -1.17 -13.67
CA GLY A 87 -23.97 -1.50 -14.94
C GLY A 87 -25.38 -2.09 -14.81
N ASN A 88 -25.70 -2.70 -13.66
CA ASN A 88 -27.04 -3.22 -13.37
C ASN A 88 -27.84 -2.39 -12.34
N GLY A 89 -27.28 -1.27 -11.85
CA GLY A 89 -27.93 -0.36 -10.93
C GLY A 89 -28.16 -0.89 -9.50
N THR A 90 -27.57 -2.03 -9.12
CA THR A 90 -27.84 -2.66 -7.81
C THR A 90 -26.74 -2.43 -6.77
N GLN A 91 -25.51 -2.16 -7.22
CA GLN A 91 -24.30 -2.10 -6.40
C GLN A 91 -23.70 -0.69 -6.40
N ALA A 92 -23.15 -0.26 -5.26
CA ALA A 92 -22.31 0.94 -5.15
C ALA A 92 -20.99 0.56 -4.47
N CYS A 93 -20.00 1.46 -4.49
CA CYS A 93 -18.70 1.26 -3.83
C CYS A 93 -18.89 0.90 -2.35
N ALA A 94 -19.77 1.65 -1.66
CA ALA A 94 -20.12 1.45 -0.26
C ALA A 94 -20.71 0.07 0.08
N GLY A 95 -21.24 -0.67 -0.90
CA GLY A 95 -21.79 -2.01 -0.64
C GLY A 95 -20.72 -3.10 -0.49
N CYS A 96 -19.52 -2.87 -1.03
CA CYS A 96 -18.35 -3.73 -0.83
C CYS A 96 -17.32 -3.11 0.12
N HIS A 97 -17.41 -1.81 0.38
CA HIS A 97 -16.52 -1.06 1.24
C HIS A 97 -17.29 -0.37 2.37
N ASP A 98 -17.77 -1.16 3.32
CA ASP A 98 -18.56 -0.70 4.46
C ASP A 98 -17.68 -0.03 5.52
N GLN A 99 -17.93 1.26 5.77
CA GLN A 99 -17.22 2.07 6.76
C GLN A 99 -17.16 1.42 8.14
N ALA A 100 -18.24 0.79 8.60
CA ALA A 100 -18.30 0.16 9.92
C ALA A 100 -17.38 -1.08 10.03
N ARG A 101 -16.92 -1.60 8.90
CA ARG A 101 -16.05 -2.78 8.78
C ARG A 101 -14.68 -2.41 8.23
N ALA A 102 -14.20 -1.21 8.57
CA ALA A 102 -12.96 -0.65 8.03
C ALA A 102 -12.93 -0.67 6.50
N PHE A 103 -14.05 -0.33 5.86
CA PHE A 103 -14.22 -0.33 4.41
C PHE A 103 -13.97 -1.69 3.74
N THR A 104 -14.30 -2.79 4.42
CA THR A 104 -14.43 -4.13 3.82
C THR A 104 -15.91 -4.53 3.78
N ASP A 105 -16.23 -5.64 3.13
CA ASP A 105 -17.59 -6.18 3.14
C ASP A 105 -17.79 -7.30 4.19
N GLY A 106 -16.71 -7.68 4.89
CA GLY A 106 -16.71 -8.73 5.91
C GLY A 106 -16.88 -10.15 5.38
N ARG A 107 -16.61 -10.39 4.08
CA ARG A 107 -16.68 -11.73 3.47
C ARG A 107 -15.29 -12.28 3.16
N ASP A 108 -15.18 -13.61 3.19
CA ASP A 108 -13.95 -14.32 2.78
C ASP A 108 -13.65 -14.09 1.29
N THR A 109 -14.69 -13.97 0.46
CA THR A 109 -14.63 -13.56 -0.95
C THR A 109 -15.79 -12.63 -1.28
N GLY A 110 -15.54 -11.65 -2.15
CA GLY A 110 -16.53 -10.65 -2.52
C GLY A 110 -17.63 -11.21 -3.41
N LEU A 111 -18.74 -10.49 -3.51
CA LEU A 111 -19.81 -10.74 -4.47
C LEU A 111 -19.83 -9.64 -5.53
N GLY A 112 -19.90 -10.04 -6.80
CA GLY A 112 -20.13 -9.12 -7.91
C GLY A 112 -21.55 -8.55 -7.88
N SER A 113 -21.80 -7.54 -8.70
CA SER A 113 -23.11 -6.88 -8.79
C SER A 113 -24.25 -7.82 -9.20
N GLU A 114 -23.95 -8.94 -9.86
CA GLU A 114 -24.91 -9.99 -10.24
C GLU A 114 -24.96 -11.17 -9.24
N GLY A 115 -24.25 -11.07 -8.12
CA GLY A 115 -24.19 -12.12 -7.09
C GLY A 115 -23.18 -13.23 -7.36
N ALA A 116 -22.40 -13.15 -8.45
CA ALA A 116 -21.29 -14.06 -8.70
C ALA A 116 -20.22 -13.93 -7.61
N ILE A 117 -19.65 -15.05 -7.17
CA ILE A 117 -18.52 -15.05 -6.24
C ILE A 117 -17.27 -14.57 -6.99
N LEU A 118 -16.61 -13.56 -6.45
CA LEU A 118 -15.37 -13.03 -6.99
C LEU A 118 -14.16 -13.85 -6.51
N ALA A 119 -13.06 -13.75 -7.25
CA ALA A 119 -11.83 -14.49 -6.92
C ALA A 119 -11.14 -13.99 -5.64
N ARG A 120 -11.50 -12.81 -5.13
CA ARG A 120 -10.82 -12.15 -4.00
C ARG A 120 -11.83 -11.44 -3.10
N ASN A 121 -11.45 -11.20 -1.84
CA ASN A 121 -12.18 -10.35 -0.92
C ASN A 121 -12.03 -8.87 -1.30
N SER A 122 -12.97 -8.04 -0.82
CA SER A 122 -12.83 -6.60 -0.88
C SER A 122 -11.74 -6.14 0.08
N MET A 123 -10.69 -5.51 -0.45
CA MET A 123 -9.65 -4.93 0.39
C MET A 123 -10.19 -3.72 1.16
N SER A 124 -9.61 -3.46 2.33
CA SER A 124 -9.93 -2.25 3.11
C SER A 124 -9.56 -0.99 2.32
N LEU A 125 -10.41 0.04 2.41
CA LEU A 125 -10.08 1.40 1.95
C LEU A 125 -9.49 2.31 3.03
N THR A 126 -9.19 1.77 4.21
CA THR A 126 -8.56 2.55 5.28
C THR A 126 -7.17 2.99 4.83
N ASN A 127 -6.89 4.29 4.90
CA ASN A 127 -5.59 4.87 4.58
C ASN A 127 -5.07 4.62 3.15
N VAL A 128 -5.95 4.30 2.18
CA VAL A 128 -5.52 3.97 0.79
C VAL A 128 -4.79 5.09 0.07
N ALA A 129 -4.98 6.34 0.49
CA ALA A 129 -4.25 7.48 -0.05
C ALA A 129 -2.72 7.40 0.17
N TYR A 130 -2.27 6.50 1.06
CA TYR A 130 -0.86 6.26 1.33
C TYR A 130 -0.30 5.01 0.61
N ASN A 131 -1.14 4.26 -0.11
CA ASN A 131 -0.69 3.05 -0.79
C ASN A 131 0.11 3.40 -2.05
N PRO A 132 1.31 2.83 -2.26
CA PRO A 132 2.06 3.02 -3.50
C PRO A 132 1.46 2.22 -4.68
N VAL A 133 0.70 1.17 -4.37
CA VAL A 133 0.00 0.29 -5.32
C VAL A 133 -1.35 -0.05 -4.72
N GLN A 134 -2.41 0.01 -5.52
CA GLN A 134 -3.79 -0.10 -5.04
C GLN A 134 -4.29 -1.54 -4.90
N THR A 135 -3.52 -2.55 -5.33
CA THR A 135 -3.87 -3.96 -5.19
C THR A 135 -2.63 -4.84 -5.04
N TRP A 136 -2.80 -6.02 -4.44
CA TRP A 136 -1.79 -7.09 -4.45
C TRP A 136 -1.70 -7.84 -5.78
N ALA A 137 -2.75 -7.76 -6.61
CA ALA A 137 -2.91 -8.61 -7.80
C ALA A 137 -2.27 -7.99 -9.05
N ASN A 138 -2.22 -6.66 -9.11
CA ASN A 138 -1.70 -5.91 -10.24
C ASN A 138 -0.79 -4.79 -9.72
N PRO A 139 0.54 -4.93 -9.86
CA PRO A 139 1.50 -3.93 -9.41
C PRO A 139 1.49 -2.65 -10.26
N LEU A 140 0.79 -2.63 -11.39
CA LEU A 140 0.72 -1.47 -12.29
C LEU A 140 -0.41 -0.50 -11.90
N LEU A 141 -1.32 -0.89 -11.00
CA LEU A 141 -2.39 -0.02 -10.52
C LEU A 141 -1.87 0.90 -9.41
N GLY A 142 -1.18 1.98 -9.82
CA GLY A 142 -0.58 2.95 -8.91
C GLY A 142 -1.54 4.02 -8.37
N THR A 143 -2.65 4.29 -9.07
CA THR A 143 -3.57 5.40 -8.73
C THR A 143 -4.97 4.92 -8.35
N LEU A 144 -5.68 5.71 -7.55
CA LEU A 144 -7.05 5.40 -7.13
C LEU A 144 -8.03 5.47 -8.31
N GLU A 145 -7.78 6.36 -9.27
CA GLU A 145 -8.58 6.53 -10.49
C GLU A 145 -8.48 5.28 -11.37
N ALA A 146 -7.26 4.76 -11.56
CA ALA A 146 -7.03 3.53 -12.30
C ALA A 146 -7.70 2.34 -11.59
N GLN A 147 -7.60 2.28 -10.25
CA GLN A 147 -8.25 1.22 -9.48
C GLN A 147 -9.78 1.34 -9.50
N ALA A 148 -10.35 2.54 -9.51
CA ALA A 148 -11.80 2.77 -9.56
C ALA A 148 -12.40 2.36 -10.92
N ALA A 149 -11.63 2.45 -12.00
CA ALA A 149 -12.07 2.03 -13.33
C ALA A 149 -12.34 0.52 -13.42
N VAL A 150 -11.56 -0.32 -12.72
CA VAL A 150 -11.70 -1.79 -12.73
C VAL A 150 -13.11 -2.25 -12.32
N PRO A 151 -13.66 -1.91 -11.13
CA PRO A 151 -15.02 -2.32 -10.76
C PRO A 151 -16.13 -1.59 -11.52
N LEU A 152 -15.84 -0.43 -12.13
CA LEU A 152 -16.82 0.31 -12.94
C LEU A 152 -17.00 -0.30 -14.33
N PHE A 153 -15.92 -0.74 -14.96
CA PHE A 153 -15.89 -1.10 -16.38
C PHE A 153 -15.49 -2.56 -16.66
N GLY A 154 -14.93 -3.28 -15.67
CA GLY A 154 -14.52 -4.68 -15.82
C GLY A 154 -13.19 -4.88 -16.55
N GLU A 155 -12.31 -3.87 -16.49
CA GLU A 155 -10.97 -3.85 -17.10
C GLU A 155 -9.92 -4.67 -16.32
#